data_AF-A0A9P6F0B4-F1
#
_entry.id   AF-A0A9P6F0B4-F1
#
_cell.length_a   1.000
_cell.length_b   1.000
_cell.length_c   1.000
_cell.angle_alpha   90.00
_cell.angle_beta   90.00
_cell.angle_gamma   90.00
#
_symmetry.space_group_name_H-M   'P 1'
#
loop_
_entity.id
_entity.type
_entity.pdbx_description
1 polymer ?
#
loop_
_entity_poly.entity_id
_entity_poly.type
_entity_poly.pdbx_seq_one_letter_code
_entity_poly.pdbx_strand_id
1 'polypeptide(L)'
;MLEDKYFQTWWHMRTVLMGDACHKHLPFGGQGANQAILDAVHLVNQLYGIPSNSLEDVSKSFKAYHAHRSPNARDLYKSTGMVASMLSSRGFGSDMVRHLTLAKTPKWLNDLGMDGMNADRPYLCFLPPPQVKCSIKPKPQAVPVHLKSKIQNTKAGSIFSSASY
;
A
#
# COMPACT_ATOMS: atom_id res chain seq x y z
N MET A 1 17.15 6.88 19.56
CA MET A 1 16.94 7.13 18.11
C MET A 1 16.12 5.97 17.59
N LEU A 2 14.89 6.18 17.09
CA LEU A 2 14.10 5.10 16.50
C LEU A 2 14.73 4.73 15.15
N GLU A 3 15.16 3.48 14.99
CA GLU A 3 15.64 2.93 13.72
C GLU A 3 14.45 2.73 12.78
N ASP A 4 14.49 3.38 11.61
CA ASP A 4 13.67 3.02 10.46
C ASP A 4 14.30 1.83 9.75
N LYS A 5 13.46 0.88 9.29
CA LYS A 5 13.95 -0.36 8.70
C LYS A 5 13.02 -0.87 7.63
N TYR A 6 13.58 -1.40 6.56
CA TYR A 6 12.84 -2.03 5.49
C TYR A 6 13.46 -3.39 5.17
N PHE A 7 12.62 -4.43 5.13
CA PHE A 7 13.02 -5.79 4.79
C PHE A 7 12.56 -6.13 3.38
N GLN A 8 13.37 -6.90 2.64
CA GLN A 8 13.05 -7.31 1.26
C GLN A 8 12.17 -8.55 1.18
N THR A 9 12.16 -9.39 2.22
CA THR A 9 11.42 -10.64 2.24
C THR A 9 10.34 -10.57 3.31
N TRP A 10 9.08 -10.68 2.90
CA TRP A 10 7.92 -10.52 3.80
C TRP A 10 7.17 -11.83 4.04
N TRP A 11 7.60 -12.93 3.44
CA TRP A 11 6.92 -14.21 3.59
C TRP A 11 7.87 -15.37 3.35
N HIS A 12 7.55 -16.49 3.95
CA HIS A 12 8.22 -17.76 3.74
C HIS A 12 7.22 -18.90 3.96
N MET A 13 7.11 -19.79 2.98
CA MET A 13 6.17 -20.91 3.00
C MET A 13 4.73 -20.45 3.30
N ARG A 14 4.20 -20.78 4.48
CA ARG A 14 2.83 -20.45 4.92
C ARG A 14 2.78 -19.25 5.86
N THR A 15 3.92 -18.61 6.13
CA THR A 15 4.04 -17.47 7.02
C THR A 15 4.20 -16.20 6.21
N VAL A 16 3.42 -15.18 6.54
CA VAL A 16 3.50 -13.84 5.97
C VAL A 16 3.62 -12.82 7.10
N LEU A 17 4.43 -11.79 6.86
CA LEU A 17 4.69 -10.67 7.73
C LEU A 17 4.06 -9.41 7.11
N MET A 18 3.71 -8.45 7.95
CA MET A 18 3.12 -7.17 7.55
C MET A 18 3.41 -6.09 8.59
N GLY A 19 3.22 -4.82 8.22
CA GLY A 19 3.47 -3.67 9.11
C GLY A 19 4.93 -3.58 9.57
N ASP A 20 5.15 -3.20 10.83
CA ASP A 20 6.49 -2.98 11.41
C ASP A 20 7.44 -4.19 11.31
N ALA A 21 6.90 -5.42 11.19
CA ALA A 21 7.71 -6.63 10.95
C ALA A 21 8.39 -6.62 9.58
N CYS A 22 7.88 -5.85 8.63
CA CYS A 22 8.35 -5.73 7.24
C CYS A 22 8.94 -4.35 6.93
N HIS A 23 8.32 -3.30 7.48
CA HIS A 23 8.65 -1.92 7.20
C HIS A 23 8.33 -1.06 8.42
N LYS A 24 9.37 -0.71 9.16
CA LYS A 24 9.29 0.20 10.28
C LYS A 24 9.67 1.59 9.81
N HIS A 25 8.78 2.56 10.06
CA HIS A 25 9.00 3.94 9.68
C HIS A 25 9.07 4.83 10.92
N LEU A 26 9.67 6.01 10.76
CA LEU A 26 9.57 7.05 11.79
C LEU A 26 8.10 7.48 11.95
N PRO A 27 7.64 7.78 13.19
CA PRO A 27 6.22 7.96 13.52
C PRO A 27 5.66 9.32 13.04
N PHE A 28 5.98 9.75 11.83
CA PHE A 28 5.46 10.98 11.24
C PHE A 28 4.00 10.76 10.83
N GLY A 29 3.09 11.53 11.44
CA GLY A 29 1.67 11.58 11.05
C GLY A 29 0.91 10.26 11.15
N GLY A 30 1.35 9.32 12.01
CA GLY A 30 0.69 8.03 12.23
C GLY A 30 0.73 7.07 11.02
N GLN A 31 1.61 7.31 10.05
CA GLN A 31 1.60 6.56 8.78
C GLN A 31 1.94 5.07 8.94
N GLY A 32 2.75 4.68 9.93
CA GLY A 32 3.06 3.26 10.17
C GLY A 32 1.81 2.41 10.42
N ALA A 33 0.93 2.86 11.32
CA ALA A 33 -0.34 2.18 11.60
C ALA A 33 -1.27 2.15 10.39
N ASN A 34 -1.38 3.27 9.67
CA ASN A 34 -2.19 3.35 8.45
C ASN A 34 -1.70 2.36 7.38
N GLN A 35 -0.38 2.31 7.11
CA GLN A 35 0.18 1.38 6.14
C GLN A 35 0.01 -0.08 6.58
N ALA A 36 0.14 -0.38 7.87
CA ALA A 36 -0.12 -1.73 8.40
C ALA A 36 -1.58 -2.16 8.20
N ILE A 37 -2.55 -1.25 8.34
CA ILE A 37 -3.96 -1.54 8.05
C ILE A 37 -4.16 -1.79 6.54
N LEU A 38 -3.61 -0.94 5.68
CA LEU A 38 -3.73 -1.10 4.23
C LEU A 38 -3.05 -2.39 3.72
N ASP A 39 -1.95 -2.79 4.36
CA ASP A 39 -1.32 -4.09 4.15
C ASP A 39 -2.27 -5.23 4.48
N ALA A 40 -2.93 -5.17 5.65
CA ALA A 40 -3.89 -6.18 6.08
C ALA A 40 -5.00 -6.34 5.05
N VAL A 41 -5.58 -5.21 4.61
CA VAL A 41 -6.67 -5.21 3.63
C VAL A 41 -6.23 -5.82 2.31
N HIS A 42 -5.06 -5.45 1.79
CA HIS A 42 -4.56 -6.02 0.55
C HIS A 42 -4.26 -7.52 0.69
N LEU A 43 -3.63 -7.94 1.79
CA LEU A 43 -3.35 -9.35 2.06
C LEU A 43 -4.64 -10.18 2.14
N VAL A 44 -5.64 -9.71 2.88
CA VAL A 44 -6.95 -10.36 2.98
C VAL A 44 -7.61 -10.50 1.61
N ASN A 45 -7.54 -9.47 0.76
CA ASN A 45 -8.05 -9.56 -0.60
C ASN A 45 -7.36 -10.66 -1.43
N GLN A 46 -6.04 -10.80 -1.32
CA GLN A 46 -5.30 -11.87 -2.00
C GLN A 46 -5.65 -13.26 -1.45
N LEU A 47 -5.94 -13.38 -0.16
CA LEU A 47 -6.34 -14.63 0.49
C LEU A 47 -7.79 -15.00 0.18
N TYR A 48 -8.71 -14.03 0.13
CA TYR A 48 -10.12 -14.27 -0.17
C TYR A 48 -10.33 -14.90 -1.55
N GLY A 49 -9.47 -14.57 -2.52
CA GLY A 49 -9.53 -15.14 -3.87
C GLY A 49 -8.95 -16.54 -4.00
N ILE A 50 -8.34 -17.11 -2.96
CA ILE A 50 -7.54 -18.34 -3.08
C ILE A 50 -8.41 -19.56 -3.44
N PRO A 51 -8.04 -20.37 -4.45
CA PRO A 51 -8.85 -21.51 -4.86
C PRO A 51 -8.66 -22.74 -3.95
N SER A 52 -7.48 -22.87 -3.31
CA SER A 52 -7.17 -23.97 -2.40
C SER A 52 -6.12 -23.56 -1.36
N ASN A 53 -5.96 -24.35 -0.30
CA ASN A 53 -4.91 -24.15 0.71
C ASN A 53 -3.54 -24.71 0.27
N SER A 54 -3.33 -24.98 -1.02
CA SER A 54 -2.05 -25.44 -1.54
C SER A 54 -0.95 -24.43 -1.27
N LEU A 55 0.29 -24.91 -1.09
CA LEU A 55 1.43 -24.02 -0.87
C LEU A 55 1.65 -23.09 -2.07
N GLU A 56 1.38 -23.58 -3.28
CA GLU A 56 1.49 -22.82 -4.52
C GLU A 56 0.53 -21.63 -4.54
N ASP A 57 -0.75 -21.87 -4.25
CA ASP A 57 -1.78 -20.82 -4.27
C ASP A 57 -1.52 -19.76 -3.18
N VAL A 58 -1.11 -20.20 -1.99
CA VAL A 58 -0.76 -19.31 -0.87
C VAL A 58 0.46 -18.47 -1.23
N SER A 59 1.51 -19.10 -1.76
CA SER A 59 2.73 -18.40 -2.18
C SER A 59 2.45 -17.38 -3.29
N LYS A 60 1.54 -17.70 -4.21
CA LYS A 60 1.12 -16.78 -5.28
C LYS A 60 0.40 -15.55 -4.70
N SER A 61 -0.49 -15.75 -3.72
CA SER A 61 -1.14 -14.65 -3.00
C SER A 61 -0.14 -13.78 -2.23
N PHE A 62 0.84 -14.38 -1.53
CA PHE A 62 1.87 -13.64 -0.79
C PHE A 62 2.80 -12.85 -1.72
N LYS A 63 3.20 -13.43 -2.86
CA LYS A 63 3.97 -12.72 -3.90
C LYS A 63 3.20 -11.51 -4.44
N ALA A 64 1.90 -11.66 -4.71
CA ALA A 64 1.06 -10.57 -5.18
C ALA A 64 0.92 -9.45 -4.13
N TYR A 65 0.73 -9.82 -2.86
CA TYR A 65 0.71 -8.88 -1.75
C TYR A 65 2.02 -8.10 -1.64
N HIS A 66 3.16 -8.79 -1.60
CA HIS A 66 4.48 -8.15 -1.54
C HIS A 66 4.70 -7.23 -2.74
N ALA A 67 4.41 -7.69 -3.96
CA ALA A 67 4.61 -6.89 -5.18
C ALA A 67 3.80 -5.59 -5.18
N HIS A 68 2.60 -5.59 -4.60
CA HIS A 68 1.76 -4.39 -4.51
C HIS A 68 2.18 -3.45 -3.38
N ARG A 69 2.49 -3.99 -2.19
CA ARG A 69 2.67 -3.18 -0.97
C ARG A 69 4.13 -2.78 -0.67
N SER A 70 5.09 -3.60 -1.09
CA SER A 70 6.52 -3.36 -0.86
C SER A 70 7.04 -2.06 -1.50
N PRO A 71 6.62 -1.65 -2.72
CA PRO A 71 6.99 -0.35 -3.28
C PRO A 71 6.52 0.83 -2.42
N ASN A 72 5.27 0.79 -1.94
CA ASN A 72 4.71 1.86 -1.11
C ASN A 72 5.47 2.01 0.20
N ALA A 73 5.76 0.89 0.86
CA ALA A 73 6.55 0.88 2.09
C ALA A 73 7.97 1.42 1.86
N ARG A 74 8.61 1.07 0.75
CA ARG A 74 9.93 1.58 0.38
C ARG A 74 9.91 3.09 0.11
N ASP A 75 8.89 3.58 -0.58
CA ASP A 75 8.76 5.01 -0.91
C ASP A 75 8.49 5.84 0.35
N LEU A 76 7.69 5.30 1.28
CA LEU A 76 7.48 5.90 2.59
C LEU A 76 8.77 5.91 3.41
N TYR A 77 9.52 4.80 3.46
CA TYR A 77 10.82 4.70 4.14
C TYR A 77 11.80 5.79 3.65
N LYS A 78 11.94 5.97 2.34
CA LYS A 78 12.79 7.02 1.76
C LYS A 78 12.31 8.42 2.15
N SER A 79 11.00 8.64 2.11
CA SER A 79 10.39 9.93 2.45
C SER A 79 10.57 10.28 3.93
N THR A 80 10.44 9.30 4.83
CA THR A 80 10.65 9.51 6.27
C THR A 80 12.10 9.84 6.60
N GLY A 81 13.06 9.22 5.92
CA GLY A 81 14.48 9.57 6.07
C GLY A 81 14.78 11.01 5.65
N MET A 82 14.16 11.49 4.57
CA MET A 82 14.30 12.88 4.12
C MET A 82 13.72 13.88 5.13
N VAL A 83 12.52 13.59 5.65
CA VAL A 83 11.88 14.43 6.68
C VAL A 83 12.69 14.43 7.98
N ALA A 84 13.20 13.27 8.39
CA ALA A 84 14.05 13.15 9.58
C ALA A 84 15.35 13.95 9.43
N SER A 85 15.99 13.87 8.26
CA SER A 85 17.17 14.67 7.94
C SER A 85 16.84 16.16 7.97
N MET A 86 15.72 16.59 7.39
CA MET A 86 15.26 17.99 7.43
C MET A 86 15.00 18.49 8.87
N LEU A 87 14.41 17.66 9.72
CA LEU A 87 14.09 18.01 11.11
C LEU A 87 15.32 18.03 12.02
N SER A 88 16.30 17.14 11.77
CA SER A 88 17.51 17.00 12.59
C SER A 88 18.69 17.82 12.10
N SER A 89 18.68 18.26 10.84
CA SER A 89 19.70 19.16 10.29
C SER A 89 19.71 20.48 11.04
N ARG A 90 20.92 21.00 11.30
CA ARG A 90 21.16 22.30 11.93
C ARG A 90 21.68 23.29 10.90
N GLY A 91 21.11 24.48 10.87
CA GLY A 91 21.53 25.56 9.98
C GLY A 91 20.37 26.49 9.60
N PHE A 92 20.71 27.74 9.32
CA PHE A 92 19.75 28.83 9.06
C PHE A 92 18.71 28.47 7.99
N GLY A 93 19.14 27.85 6.88
CA GLY A 93 18.22 27.41 5.82
C GLY A 93 17.24 26.32 6.29
N SER A 94 17.71 25.31 7.01
CA SER A 94 16.84 24.23 7.53
C SER A 94 15.82 24.76 8.55
N ASP A 95 16.23 25.72 9.37
CA ASP A 95 15.37 26.35 10.37
C ASP A 95 14.28 27.19 9.71
N MET A 96 14.63 27.92 8.64
CA MET A 96 13.66 28.68 7.84
C MET A 96 12.66 27.76 7.14
N VAL A 97 13.12 26.69 6.49
CA VAL A 97 12.23 25.72 5.84
C VAL A 97 11.30 25.09 6.87
N ARG A 98 11.81 24.67 8.03
CA ARG A 98 11.01 24.10 9.13
C ARG A 98 9.98 25.09 9.66
N HIS A 99 10.35 26.36 9.83
CA HIS A 99 9.44 27.40 10.28
C HIS A 99 8.31 27.63 9.27
N LEU A 100 8.63 27.71 7.97
CA LEU A 100 7.63 27.90 6.92
C LEU A 100 6.72 26.68 6.73
N THR A 101 7.28 25.47 6.74
CA THR A 101 6.52 24.23 6.56
C THR A 101 5.67 23.87 7.78
N LEU A 102 6.15 24.05 9.01
CA LEU A 102 5.35 23.71 10.20
C LEU A 102 4.35 24.80 10.57
N ALA A 103 4.67 26.08 10.35
CA ALA A 103 3.81 27.17 10.81
C ALA A 103 2.89 27.75 9.73
N LYS A 104 3.25 27.64 8.44
CA LYS A 104 2.56 28.37 7.34
C LYS A 104 2.05 27.49 6.20
N THR A 105 2.15 26.16 6.29
CA THR A 105 1.60 25.29 5.25
C THR A 105 0.08 25.45 5.17
N PRO A 106 -0.46 25.92 4.02
CA PRO A 106 -1.89 26.01 3.84
C PRO A 106 -2.55 24.64 3.94
N LYS A 107 -3.76 24.59 4.53
CA LYS A 107 -4.50 23.33 4.72
C LYS A 107 -4.66 22.53 3.42
N TRP A 108 -4.98 23.18 2.31
CA TRP A 108 -5.16 22.51 1.02
C TRP A 108 -3.88 21.80 0.55
N LEU A 109 -2.70 22.35 0.83
CA LEU A 109 -1.42 21.78 0.44
C LEU A 109 -1.08 20.57 1.32
N ASN A 110 -1.38 20.67 2.61
CA ASN A 110 -1.27 19.54 3.54
C ASN A 110 -2.23 18.41 3.13
N ASP A 111 -3.50 18.73 2.87
CA ASP A 111 -4.51 17.77 2.44
C ASP A 111 -4.11 17.09 1.12
N LEU A 112 -3.58 17.84 0.15
CA LEU A 112 -3.04 17.29 -1.10
C LEU A 112 -1.87 16.32 -0.85
N GLY A 113 -0.93 16.69 0.01
CA GLY A 113 0.20 15.84 0.37
C GLY A 113 -0.24 14.55 1.06
N MET A 114 -1.14 14.66 2.05
CA MET A 114 -1.68 13.52 2.81
C MET A 114 -2.52 12.58 1.93
N ASP A 115 -3.35 13.13 1.05
CA ASP A 115 -4.12 12.37 0.06
C ASP A 115 -3.18 11.66 -0.92
N GLY A 116 -2.09 12.30 -1.33
CA GLY A 116 -1.10 11.72 -2.23
C GLY A 116 -0.37 10.53 -1.61
N MET A 117 0.02 10.66 -0.34
CA MET A 117 0.64 9.57 0.43
C MET A 117 -0.30 8.37 0.62
N ASN A 118 -1.61 8.61 0.68
CA ASN A 118 -2.63 7.59 0.86
C ASN A 118 -3.46 7.32 -0.41
N ALA A 119 -2.91 7.65 -1.58
CA ALA A 119 -3.59 7.47 -2.86
C ALA A 119 -3.81 5.98 -3.20
N ASP A 120 -2.88 5.11 -2.78
CA ASP A 120 -3.09 3.65 -2.80
C ASP A 120 -3.77 3.21 -1.50
N ARG A 121 -5.09 3.15 -1.53
CA ARG A 121 -5.93 2.79 -0.38
C ARG A 121 -6.81 1.59 -0.72
N PRO A 122 -6.27 0.37 -0.65
CA PRO A 122 -7.09 -0.81 -0.87
C PRO A 122 -8.25 -0.87 0.13
N TYR A 123 -9.41 -1.30 -0.33
CA TYR A 123 -10.56 -1.70 0.50
C TYR A 123 -10.85 -3.18 0.28
N LEU A 124 -11.66 -3.79 1.16
CA LEU A 124 -12.01 -5.21 1.05
C LEU A 124 -12.88 -5.43 -0.19
N CYS A 125 -12.46 -6.32 -1.10
CA CYS A 125 -13.08 -6.48 -2.42
C CYS A 125 -14.48 -7.11 -2.38
N PHE A 126 -14.88 -7.67 -1.23
CA PHE A 126 -16.19 -8.27 -0.99
C PHE A 126 -17.13 -7.34 -0.20
N LEU A 127 -16.68 -6.13 0.15
CA LEU A 127 -17.51 -5.09 0.76
C LEU A 127 -17.88 -4.03 -0.28
N PRO A 128 -19.01 -3.30 -0.09
CA PRO A 128 -19.33 -2.17 -0.94
C PRO A 128 -18.20 -1.13 -0.90
N PRO A 129 -17.87 -0.48 -2.04
CA PRO A 129 -16.80 0.49 -2.10
C PRO A 129 -17.10 1.68 -1.17
N PRO A 130 -16.09 2.20 -0.45
CA PRO A 130 -16.29 3.34 0.44
C PRO A 130 -16.57 4.61 -0.37
N GLN A 131 -17.28 5.56 0.25
CA GLN A 131 -17.49 6.88 -0.34
C GLN A 131 -16.15 7.63 -0.47
N VAL A 132 -15.89 8.17 -1.66
CA VAL A 132 -14.67 8.93 -1.96
C VAL A 132 -14.84 10.37 -1.48
N LYS A 133 -14.24 10.72 -0.34
CA LYS A 133 -14.23 12.08 0.22
C LYS A 133 -12.82 12.68 0.25
N CYS A 134 -12.13 12.67 -0.89
CA CYS A 134 -10.74 13.13 -0.99
C CYS A 134 -10.55 14.02 -2.22
N SER A 135 -9.56 14.90 -2.15
CA SER A 135 -9.21 15.84 -3.21
C SER A 135 -8.49 15.14 -4.37
N ILE A 136 -7.70 14.10 -4.07
CA ILE A 136 -7.02 13.30 -5.10
C ILE A 136 -7.82 12.03 -5.41
N LYS A 137 -7.96 11.71 -6.70
CA LYS A 137 -8.58 10.47 -7.14
C LYS A 137 -7.73 9.27 -6.69
N PRO A 138 -8.29 8.29 -5.95
CA PRO A 138 -7.54 7.12 -5.51
C PRO A 138 -7.08 6.27 -6.70
N LYS A 139 -5.98 5.54 -6.50
CA LYS A 139 -5.54 4.55 -7.49
C LYS A 139 -6.59 3.45 -7.63
N PRO A 140 -6.76 2.85 -8.82
CA PRO A 140 -7.66 1.73 -9.02
C PRO A 140 -7.33 0.57 -8.07
N GLN A 141 -8.36 -0.06 -7.51
CA GLN A 141 -8.21 -1.24 -6.65
C GLN A 141 -7.52 -2.37 -7.43
N ALA A 142 -6.46 -2.93 -6.84
CA ALA A 142 -5.84 -4.13 -7.39
C ALA A 142 -6.77 -5.34 -7.21
N VAL A 143 -7.06 -6.02 -8.33
CA VAL A 143 -7.84 -7.27 -8.31
C VAL A 143 -6.97 -8.41 -7.76
N PRO A 144 -7.50 -9.25 -6.85
CA PRO A 144 -6.79 -10.44 -6.37
C PRO A 144 -6.30 -11.34 -7.50
N VAL A 145 -5.10 -11.89 -7.36
CA VAL A 145 -4.41 -12.63 -8.42
C VAL A 145 -5.22 -13.82 -8.93
N HIS A 146 -5.90 -14.52 -8.02
CA HIS A 146 -6.71 -15.71 -8.31
C HIS A 146 -8.11 -15.38 -8.86
N LEU A 147 -8.58 -14.15 -8.67
CA LEU A 147 -9.82 -13.69 -9.29
C LEU A 147 -9.59 -13.20 -10.73
N LYS A 148 -8.41 -12.64 -11.02
CA LYS A 148 -8.03 -12.25 -12.39
C LYS A 148 -8.05 -13.43 -13.36
N SER A 149 -7.49 -14.58 -12.96
CA SER A 149 -7.48 -15.79 -13.78
C SER A 149 -8.89 -16.30 -14.07
N LYS A 150 -9.79 -16.28 -13.08
CA LYS A 150 -11.21 -16.64 -13.28
C LYS A 150 -11.88 -15.73 -14.30
N ILE A 151 -11.73 -14.41 -14.18
CA ILE A 151 -12.33 -13.45 -15.11
C ILE A 151 -11.79 -13.64 -16.55
N GLN A 152 -10.48 -13.86 -16.69
CA GLN A 152 -9.87 -14.11 -18.01
C GLN A 152 -10.38 -15.42 -18.63
N ASN A 153 -10.48 -16.49 -17.84
CA ASN A 153 -11.00 -17.78 -18.30
C ASN A 153 -12.48 -17.70 -18.68
N THR A 154 -13.29 -16.95 -17.94
CA THR A 154 -14.72 -16.72 -18.28
C THR A 154 -14.87 -15.92 -19.57
N LYS A 155 -14.07 -14.86 -19.76
CA LYS A 155 -14.10 -14.06 -21.00
C LYS A 155 -13.62 -14.87 -22.21
N ALA A 156 -12.58 -15.70 -22.04
CA ALA A 156 -12.13 -16.61 -23.09
C ALA A 156 -13.22 -17.63 -23.45
N GLY A 157 -13.87 -18.25 -22.45
CA GLY A 157 -14.97 -19.20 -22.67
C GLY A 157 -16.18 -18.58 -23.38
N SER A 158 -16.51 -17.31 -23.10
CA SER A 158 -17.59 -16.61 -23.81
C SER A 158 -17.28 -16.33 -25.28
N ILE A 159 -16.01 -16.12 -25.65
CA ILE A 159 -15.58 -15.88 -27.04
C ILE A 159 -15.66 -17.18 -27.86
N PHE A 160 -15.38 -18.33 -27.25
CA PHE A 160 -15.51 -19.63 -27.92
C PHE A 160 -16.96 -20.12 -28.03
N SER A 161 -17.87 -19.67 -27.15
CA SER A 161 -19.30 -19.99 -27.22
C SER A 161 -20.07 -19.20 -28.29
N SER A 162 -19.53 -18.06 -28.76
CA SER A 162 -20.19 -17.20 -29.77
C SER A 162 -19.78 -17.52 -31.21
N ALA A 163 -18.92 -18.51 -31.44
CA ALA A 163 -18.41 -18.90 -32.76
C ALA A 163 -19.02 -20.22 -33.30
N SER A 164 -20.17 -20.65 -32.75
CA SER A 164 -20.88 -21.85 -33.20
C SER A 164 -22.35 -21.52 -33.46
N TYR A 165 -22.61 -20.82 -34.57
CA TYR A 165 -23.90 -20.79 -35.28
C TYR A 165 -23.63 -20.52 -36.76
#